data_AF-A0A523UPR7-F1
#
_entry.id   AF-A0A523UPR7-F1
#
_cell.length_a   1.000
_cell.length_b   1.000
_cell.length_c   1.000
_cell.angle_alpha   90.00
_cell.angle_beta   90.00
_cell.angle_gamma   90.00
#
_symmetry.space_group_name_H-M   'P 1'
#
loop_
_entity.id
_entity.type
_entity.pdbx_description
1 polymer ?
#
loop_
_entity_poly.entity_id
_entity_poly.type
_entity_poly.pdbx_seq_one_letter_code
_entity_poly.pdbx_strand_id
1 'polypeptide(L)'
;MPEASFPSLILTLAAGALQYMGLVENPVTKSRDKDMKLAKHTIDTLGMLMEKTKGNLQKEEKKLLDELLYDLKMKYVRAKGKEGDSKESKEREQAQEVSSKKKEVG
;
A
#
# COMPACT_ATOMS: atom_id res chain seq x y z
N MET A 1 -11.34 15.23 -18.97
CA MET A 1 -11.22 14.27 -17.84
C MET A 1 -12.55 13.54 -17.73
N PRO A 2 -12.58 12.24 -17.37
CA PRO A 2 -13.84 11.55 -17.11
C PRO A 2 -14.58 12.22 -15.94
N GLU A 3 -15.91 12.11 -15.91
CA GLU A 3 -16.71 12.60 -14.78
C GLU A 3 -16.29 11.90 -13.48
N ALA A 4 -16.30 12.67 -12.39
CA ALA A 4 -16.05 12.11 -11.08
C ALA A 4 -17.20 11.19 -10.67
N SER A 5 -16.87 10.00 -10.15
CA SER A 5 -17.85 9.06 -9.63
C SER A 5 -17.32 8.43 -8.33
N PHE A 6 -18.22 7.96 -7.47
CA PHE A 6 -17.81 7.27 -6.25
C PHE A 6 -16.97 6.02 -6.54
N PRO A 7 -17.30 5.16 -7.53
CA PRO A 7 -16.43 4.06 -7.96
C PRO A 7 -15.03 4.52 -8.37
N SER A 8 -14.90 5.59 -9.15
CA SER A 8 -13.57 6.06 -9.59
C SER A 8 -12.73 6.59 -8.42
N LEU A 9 -13.35 7.23 -7.44
CA LEU A 9 -12.69 7.66 -6.20
C LEU A 9 -12.14 6.47 -5.41
N ILE A 10 -12.98 5.47 -5.10
CA ILE A 10 -12.56 4.33 -4.26
C ILE A 10 -11.54 3.44 -4.97
N LEU A 11 -11.61 3.30 -6.30
CA LEU A 11 -10.61 2.60 -7.10
C LEU A 11 -9.26 3.32 -7.07
N THR A 12 -9.26 4.65 -7.15
CA THR A 12 -8.03 5.45 -7.06
C THR A 12 -7.37 5.28 -5.68
N LEU A 13 -8.16 5.33 -4.61
CA LEU A 13 -7.66 5.07 -3.25
C LEU A 13 -7.13 3.64 -3.09
N ALA A 14 -7.84 2.64 -3.64
CA ALA A 14 -7.40 1.25 -3.61
C ALA A 14 -6.07 1.05 -4.35
N ALA A 15 -5.89 1.64 -5.52
CA ALA A 15 -4.64 1.61 -6.27
C ALA A 15 -3.50 2.26 -5.46
N GLY A 16 -3.75 3.39 -4.81
CA GLY A 16 -2.80 4.03 -3.90
C GLY A 16 -2.37 3.11 -2.75
N ALA A 17 -3.32 2.42 -2.10
CA ALA A 17 -3.01 1.46 -1.05
C ALA A 17 -2.11 0.31 -1.56
N LEU A 18 -2.37 -0.22 -2.76
CA LEU A 18 -1.54 -1.25 -3.39
C LEU A 18 -0.12 -0.75 -3.70
N GLN A 19 0.00 0.49 -4.16
CA GLN A 19 1.29 1.14 -4.40
C GLN A 19 2.07 1.28 -3.08
N TYR A 20 1.43 1.77 -2.02
CA TYR A 20 2.05 1.90 -0.70
C TYR A 20 2.43 0.56 -0.07
N MET A 21 1.78 -0.55 -0.46
CA MET A 21 2.19 -1.91 -0.09
C MET A 21 3.36 -2.45 -0.93
N GLY A 22 3.85 -1.69 -1.92
CA GLY A 22 4.87 -2.11 -2.87
C GLY A 22 4.41 -3.25 -3.80
N LEU A 23 3.09 -3.45 -3.92
CA LEU A 23 2.50 -4.48 -4.78
C LEU A 23 2.32 -4.00 -6.22
N VAL A 24 2.30 -2.69 -6.40
CA VAL A 24 2.26 -2.01 -7.69
C VAL A 24 3.44 -1.06 -7.74
N GLU A 25 4.05 -0.95 -8.92
CA GLU A 25 5.15 -0.02 -9.17
C GLU A 25 4.61 1.39 -9.30
N ASN A 26 5.31 2.36 -8.71
CA ASN A 26 4.99 3.76 -8.90
C ASN A 26 5.31 4.15 -10.36
N PRO A 27 4.33 4.66 -11.14
CA PRO A 27 4.52 4.93 -12.56
C PRO A 27 5.53 6.04 -12.84
N VAL A 28 5.76 6.94 -11.87
CA VAL A 28 6.68 8.08 -11.96
C VAL A 28 8.10 7.67 -11.55
N THR A 29 8.26 7.10 -10.36
CA THR A 29 9.59 6.77 -9.81
C THR A 29 10.12 5.42 -10.27
N LYS A 30 9.25 4.57 -10.84
CA LYS A 30 9.55 3.16 -11.17
C LYS A 30 9.98 2.32 -9.97
N SER A 31 9.74 2.83 -8.75
CA SER A 31 10.08 2.15 -7.50
C SER A 31 8.88 1.40 -6.93
N ARG A 32 9.18 0.33 -6.18
CA ARG A 32 8.21 -0.40 -5.35
C ARG A 32 8.41 -0.06 -3.88
N ASP A 33 8.39 1.23 -3.59
CA ASP A 33 8.59 1.71 -2.24
C ASP A 33 7.40 1.30 -1.35
N LYS A 34 7.72 0.72 -0.20
CA LYS A 34 6.73 0.30 0.78
C LYS A 34 6.61 1.36 1.86
N ASP A 35 5.40 1.88 2.01
CA ASP A 35 4.98 2.68 3.15
C ASP A 35 3.71 2.06 3.77
N MET A 36 3.92 1.12 4.69
CA MET A 36 2.82 0.42 5.35
C MET A 36 2.00 1.31 6.28
N LYS A 37 2.48 2.51 6.66
CA LYS A 37 1.68 3.47 7.42
C LYS A 37 0.68 4.16 6.49
N LEU A 38 1.13 4.62 5.33
CA LEU A 38 0.25 5.20 4.31
C LEU A 38 -0.74 4.17 3.78
N ALA A 39 -0.31 2.93 3.51
CA ALA A 39 -1.21 1.86 3.10
C ALA A 39 -2.34 1.64 4.12
N LYS A 40 -2.00 1.58 5.42
CA LYS A 40 -3.00 1.43 6.49
C LYS A 40 -3.94 2.63 6.52
N HIS A 41 -3.42 3.84 6.47
CA HIS A 41 -4.22 5.05 6.50
C HIS A 41 -5.21 5.13 5.33
N THR A 42 -4.80 4.72 4.13
CA THR A 42 -5.68 4.65 2.96
C THR A 42 -6.78 3.60 3.14
N ILE A 43 -6.46 2.41 3.66
CA ILE A 43 -7.46 1.37 3.98
C ILE A 43 -8.44 1.86 5.05
N ASP A 44 -7.96 2.51 6.10
CA ASP A 44 -8.80 3.10 7.15
C ASP A 44 -9.71 4.20 6.57
N THR A 45 -9.20 5.01 5.65
CA THR A 45 -9.98 6.03 4.93
C THR A 45 -11.12 5.40 4.12
N LEU A 46 -10.85 4.31 3.39
CA LEU A 46 -11.91 3.57 2.69
C LEU A 46 -12.95 3.00 3.67
N GLY A 47 -12.51 2.51 4.83
CA GLY A 47 -13.41 2.03 5.88
C GLY A 47 -14.26 3.14 6.48
N MET A 48 -13.67 4.31 6.71
CA MET A 48 -14.39 5.50 7.15
C MET A 48 -15.44 5.94 6.12
N LEU A 49 -15.08 5.94 4.82
CA LEU A 49 -16.02 6.27 3.75
C LEU A 49 -17.21 5.32 3.74
N MET A 50 -16.98 4.01 3.87
CA MET A 50 -18.07 3.01 3.96
C MET A 50 -19.07 3.35 5.07
N GLU A 51 -18.58 3.73 6.25
CA GLU A 51 -19.45 4.10 7.37
C GLU A 51 -20.16 5.44 7.14
N LYS A 52 -19.45 6.44 6.60
CA LYS A 52 -20.00 7.78 6.39
C LYS A 52 -20.99 7.87 5.23
N THR A 53 -20.91 6.96 4.24
CA THR A 53 -21.81 6.93 3.09
C THR A 53 -22.91 5.87 3.21
N LYS A 54 -23.00 5.17 4.33
CA LYS A 54 -24.04 4.16 4.58
C LYS A 54 -25.44 4.76 4.38
N GLY A 55 -26.26 4.06 3.58
CA GLY A 55 -27.60 4.52 3.20
C GLY A 55 -27.64 5.39 1.95
N ASN A 56 -26.49 5.91 1.49
CA ASN A 56 -26.38 6.72 0.27
C ASN A 56 -25.70 5.96 -0.90
N LEU A 57 -25.27 4.71 -0.67
CA LEU A 57 -24.63 3.89 -1.70
C LEU A 57 -25.66 3.09 -2.50
N GLN A 58 -25.45 3.05 -3.82
CA GLN A 58 -26.09 2.05 -4.67
C GLN A 58 -25.59 0.64 -4.31
N LYS A 59 -26.35 -0.39 -4.70
CA LYS A 59 -26.03 -1.78 -4.37
C LYS A 59 -24.66 -2.20 -4.91
N GLU A 60 -24.36 -1.76 -6.12
CA GLU A 60 -23.13 -2.02 -6.84
C GLU A 60 -21.94 -1.31 -6.19
N GLU A 61 -22.12 -0.05 -5.79
CA GLU A 61 -21.09 0.74 -5.09
C GLU A 61 -20.75 0.13 -3.73
N LYS A 62 -21.77 -0.27 -2.97
CA LYS A 62 -21.59 -0.94 -1.69
C LYS A 62 -20.81 -2.25 -1.87
N LYS A 63 -21.23 -3.08 -2.83
CA LYS A 63 -20.57 -4.36 -3.11
C LYS A 63 -19.10 -4.16 -3.51
N LEU A 64 -18.84 -3.21 -4.39
CA LEU A 64 -17.48 -2.88 -4.81
C LEU A 64 -16.60 -2.44 -3.64
N LEU A 65 -17.10 -1.54 -2.78
CA LEU A 65 -16.36 -1.07 -1.61
C LEU A 65 -16.09 -2.18 -0.59
N ASP A 66 -17.08 -3.05 -0.34
CA ASP A 66 -16.94 -4.22 0.55
C ASP A 66 -15.84 -5.17 0.05
N GLU A 67 -15.87 -5.51 -1.24
CA GLU A 67 -14.89 -6.41 -1.87
C GLU A 67 -13.48 -5.81 -1.84
N LEU A 68 -13.34 -4.53 -2.17
CA LEU A 68 -12.06 -3.81 -2.11
C LEU A 68 -11.49 -3.78 -0.68
N LEU A 69 -12.32 -3.45 0.32
CA LEU A 69 -11.88 -3.39 1.71
C LEU A 69 -11.41 -4.75 2.22
N TYR A 70 -12.14 -5.82 1.90
CA TYR A 70 -11.74 -7.17 2.27
C TYR A 70 -10.39 -7.55 1.65
N ASP A 71 -10.26 -7.37 0.33
CA ASP A 71 -9.06 -7.73 -0.41
C ASP A 71 -7.83 -6.93 0.05
N LEU A 72 -7.98 -5.62 0.23
CA LEU A 72 -6.90 -4.74 0.69
C LEU A 72 -6.43 -5.11 2.11
N LYS A 73 -7.34 -5.43 3.03
CA LYS A 73 -6.97 -5.87 4.38
C LYS A 73 -6.18 -7.17 4.35
N MET A 74 -6.59 -8.13 3.53
CA MET A 74 -5.86 -9.40 3.36
C MET A 74 -4.47 -9.19 2.75
N LYS A 75 -4.37 -8.35 1.71
CA LYS A 75 -3.09 -7.98 1.11
C LYS A 75 -2.19 -7.24 2.08
N TYR A 76 -2.73 -6.34 2.89
CA TYR A 76 -1.99 -5.60 3.91
C TYR A 76 -1.33 -6.51 4.95
N VAL A 77 -2.08 -7.46 5.51
CA VAL A 77 -1.54 -8.43 6.47
C VAL A 77 -0.41 -9.26 5.84
N ARG A 78 -0.61 -9.73 4.60
CA ARG A 78 0.41 -10.50 3.86
C ARG A 78 1.66 -9.66 3.56
N ALA A 79 1.49 -8.41 3.14
CA ALA A 79 2.59 -7.50 2.82
C ALA A 79 3.39 -7.13 4.06
N LYS A 80 2.72 -6.92 5.20
CA LYS A 80 3.34 -6.63 6.49
C LYS A 80 4.15 -7.83 7.01
N GLY A 81 3.64 -9.05 6.82
CA GLY A 81 4.35 -10.28 7.17
C GLY A 81 5.66 -10.48 6.37
N LYS A 82 5.74 -9.94 5.15
CA LYS A 82 6.96 -10.01 4.30
C LYS A 82 8.01 -8.93 4.63
N GLU A 83 7.70 -7.91 5.41
CA GLU A 83 8.65 -6.84 5.74
C GLU A 83 9.77 -7.26 6.68
N GLY A 84 9.56 -8.31 7.50
CA GLY A 84 10.61 -8.88 8.35
C GLY A 84 11.82 -9.37 7.55
N ASP A 85 11.57 -9.94 6.37
CA ASP A 85 12.59 -10.59 5.52
C ASP A 85 13.39 -9.57 4.67
N SER A 86 12.75 -8.47 4.27
CA SER A 86 13.33 -7.47 3.36
C SER A 86 14.16 -6.39 4.05
N LYS A 87 13.84 -6.04 5.31
CA LYS A 87 14.63 -5.08 6.10
C LYS A 87 15.95 -5.69 6.58
N GLU A 88 15.92 -6.94 7.03
CA GLU A 88 17.13 -7.64 7.48
C GLU A 88 18.14 -7.84 6.33
N SER A 89 17.64 -8.05 5.11
CA SER A 89 18.47 -8.15 3.90
C SER A 89 19.19 -6.83 3.58
N LYS A 90 18.48 -5.69 3.63
CA LYS A 90 19.06 -4.36 3.34
C LYS A 90 20.01 -3.85 4.42
N GLU A 91 19.75 -4.15 5.70
CA GLU A 91 20.66 -3.82 6.81
C GLU A 91 21.93 -4.70 6.80
N ARG A 92 21.83 -5.99 6.45
CA ARG A 92 23.00 -6.88 6.29
C ARG A 92 23.90 -6.44 5.13
N GLU A 93 23.31 -6.00 4.02
CA GLU A 93 24.05 -5.53 2.83
C GLU A 93 24.78 -4.20 3.12
N GLN A 94 24.12 -3.25 3.80
CA GLN A 94 24.76 -1.99 4.23
C GLN A 94 25.84 -2.21 5.30
N ALA A 95 25.64 -3.13 6.25
CA ALA A 95 26.65 -3.46 7.26
C ALA A 95 27.89 -4.13 6.65
N GLN A 96 27.73 -4.95 5.60
CA GLN A 96 28.83 -5.58 4.87
C GLN A 96 29.63 -4.59 4.01
N GLU A 97 28.96 -3.63 3.37
CA GLU A 97 29.64 -2.60 2.56
C GLU A 97 30.48 -1.65 3.43
N VAL A 98 29.96 -1.24 4.59
CA VAL A 98 30.68 -0.39 5.56
C VAL A 98 31.89 -1.11 6.17
N SER A 99 31.78 -2.43 6.42
CA SER A 99 32.91 -3.23 6.93
C SER A 99 34.03 -3.42 5.90
N SER A 100 33.71 -3.41 4.61
CA SER A 100 34.67 -3.62 3.52
C SER A 100 35.51 -2.36 3.26
N LYS A 101 34.88 -1.18 3.25
CA LYS A 101 35.56 0.12 3.13
C LYS A 101 36.53 0.43 4.29
N LYS A 102 36.33 -0.16 5.48
CA LYS A 102 37.20 0.09 6.65
C LYS A 102 38.52 -0.71 6.61
N LYS A 103 38.62 -1.76 5.78
CA LYS A 103 39.83 -2.59 5.64
C LYS A 103 40.82 -2.08 4.58
N GLU A 104 40.39 -1.21 3.66
CA GLU A 104 41.24 -0.71 2.56
C GLU A 104 42.00 0.59 2.91
N VAL A 105 41.73 1.19 4.07
CA VAL A 105 42.32 2.48 4.50
C VAL A 105 43.33 2.31 5.65
N GLY A 106 43.72 1.07 5.98
CA GLY A 106 44.63 0.73 7.08
C GLY A 106 45.97 0.20 6.62
#